data_AF-A0A0G0FRD7-F1
#
_entry.id   AF-A0A0G0FRD7-F1
#
_cell.length_a   1.000
_cell.length_b   1.000
_cell.length_c   1.000
_cell.angle_alpha   90.00
_cell.angle_beta   90.00
_cell.angle_gamma   90.00
#
_symmetry.space_group_name_H-M   'P 1'
#
loop_
_entity.id
_entity.type
_entity.pdbx_description
1 polymer ?
#
loop_
_entity_poly.entity_id
_entity_poly.type
_entity_poly.pdbx_seq_one_letter_code
_entity_poly.pdbx_strand_id
1 'polypeptide(L)'
;MENKNVGWIMIGISILIVLLVFLFNNTLMESVRNSCFIQHGDVKSCEMYDSVNYQTYLALGIVGVLIIFGLFLIFSKPNEKVVVKKIKER
;
A
#
# COMPACT_ATOMS: atom_id res chain seq x y z
N MET A 1 7.52 -20.39 -6.88
CA MET A 1 6.07 -20.21 -6.69
C MET A 1 5.52 -19.56 -7.93
N GLU A 2 4.36 -19.97 -8.42
CA GLU A 2 3.72 -19.34 -9.58
C GLU A 2 3.63 -17.83 -9.31
N ASN A 3 4.35 -16.98 -10.05
CA ASN A 3 4.52 -15.54 -9.76
C ASN A 3 3.17 -14.83 -9.52
N LYS A 4 2.12 -15.38 -10.11
CA LYS A 4 0.73 -14.99 -9.95
C LYS A 4 0.21 -15.09 -8.51
N ASN A 5 0.56 -16.14 -7.77
CA ASN A 5 0.13 -16.30 -6.37
C ASN A 5 0.79 -15.26 -5.45
N VAL A 6 2.07 -14.95 -5.67
CA VAL A 6 2.77 -13.92 -4.90
C VAL A 6 2.15 -12.55 -5.17
N GLY A 7 1.82 -12.26 -6.44
CA GLY A 7 1.12 -11.04 -6.81
C GLY A 7 -0.24 -10.88 -6.11
N TRP A 8 -1.06 -11.94 -6.05
CA TRP A 8 -2.33 -11.94 -5.30
C TRP A 8 -2.15 -11.68 -3.80
N ILE A 9 -1.15 -12.30 -3.17
CA ILE A 9 -0.83 -12.06 -1.76
C ILE A 9 -0.44 -10.58 -1.55
N MET A 10 0.36 -10.02 -2.45
CA MET A 10 0.81 -8.62 -2.37
C MET A 10 -0.35 -7.63 -2.49
N ILE A 11 -1.31 -7.90 -3.39
CA ILE A 11 -2.53 -7.10 -3.51
C ILE A 11 -3.39 -7.20 -2.25
N GLY A 12 -3.56 -8.40 -1.70
CA GLY A 12 -4.30 -8.59 -0.44
C GLY A 12 -3.71 -7.80 0.74
N ILE A 13 -2.38 -7.82 0.89
CA ILE A 13 -1.69 -7.05 1.93
C ILE A 13 -1.84 -5.54 1.68
N SER A 14 -1.74 -5.10 0.43
CA SER A 14 -1.88 -3.68 0.08
C SER A 14 -3.26 -3.13 0.47
N ILE A 15 -4.33 -3.90 0.24
CA ILE A 15 -5.70 -3.54 0.64
C ILE A 15 -5.81 -3.38 2.16
N LEU A 16 -5.23 -4.30 2.94
CA LEU A 16 -5.21 -4.19 4.39
C LEU A 16 -4.46 -2.94 4.86
N ILE A 17 -3.35 -2.59 4.21
CA ILE A 17 -2.60 -1.37 4.54
C ILE A 17 -3.41 -0.10 4.24
N VAL A 18 -4.14 -0.02 3.12
CA VAL A 18 -5.03 1.12 2.83
C VAL A 18 -6.07 1.29 3.94
N LEU A 19 -6.69 0.18 4.38
CA LEU A 19 -7.69 0.20 5.44
C LEU A 19 -7.07 0.72 6.75
N LEU A 20 -5.87 0.26 7.10
CA LEU A 20 -5.15 0.76 8.26
C LEU A 20 -4.87 2.26 8.15
N VAL A 21 -4.35 2.74 7.02
CA VAL A 21 -4.06 4.17 6.81
C VAL A 21 -5.33 5.01 7.01
N PHE A 22 -6.47 4.55 6.52
CA PHE A 22 -7.74 5.26 6.70
C PHE A 22 -8.20 5.33 8.16
N LEU A 23 -8.12 4.20 8.89
CA LEU A 23 -8.44 4.16 10.31
C LEU A 23 -7.52 5.10 11.11
N PHE A 24 -6.21 5.01 10.86
CA PHE A 24 -5.23 5.84 11.55
C PHE A 24 -5.43 7.33 11.25
N ASN A 25 -5.66 7.71 10.00
CA ASN A 25 -5.91 9.11 9.66
C ASN A 25 -7.13 9.64 10.41
N ASN A 26 -8.26 8.92 10.39
CA ASN A 26 -9.47 9.36 11.10
C ASN A 26 -9.22 9.57 12.60
N THR A 27 -8.56 8.61 13.27
CA THR A 27 -8.26 8.71 14.70
C THR A 27 -7.28 9.85 15.01
N LEU A 28 -6.26 10.05 14.16
CA LEU A 28 -5.29 11.13 14.33
C LEU A 28 -5.96 12.49 14.14
N MET A 29 -6.77 12.65 13.10
CA MET A 29 -7.48 13.89 12.79
C MET A 29 -8.42 14.32 13.93
N GLU A 30 -9.08 13.35 14.56
CA GLU A 30 -9.95 13.58 15.71
C GLU A 30 -9.16 13.92 16.98
N SER A 31 -8.03 13.24 17.21
CA SER A 31 -7.12 13.54 18.32
C SER A 31 -6.52 14.95 18.20
N VAL A 32 -6.02 15.30 17.00
CA VAL A 32 -5.48 16.63 16.68
C VAL A 32 -6.53 17.71 16.93
N ARG A 33 -7.78 17.48 16.50
CA ARG A 33 -8.88 18.44 16.71
C ARG A 33 -9.09 18.74 18.17
N ASN A 34 -9.18 17.70 18.98
CA ASN A 34 -9.42 17.84 20.42
C ASN A 34 -8.23 18.51 21.11
N SER A 35 -7.00 18.12 20.78
CA SER A 35 -5.79 18.69 21.37
C SER A 35 -5.56 20.15 20.98
N CYS A 36 -5.68 20.50 19.70
CA CYS A 36 -5.44 21.87 19.23
C CYS A 36 -6.51 22.86 19.68
N PHE A 37 -7.77 22.44 19.80
CA PHE A 37 -8.80 23.29 20.41
C PHE A 37 -8.45 23.64 21.86
N ILE A 38 -7.92 22.69 22.63
CA ILE A 38 -7.54 22.90 24.03
C ILE A 38 -6.28 23.78 24.16
N GLN A 39 -5.28 23.62 23.28
CA GLN A 39 -4.01 24.35 23.37
C GLN A 39 -4.00 25.73 22.71
N HIS A 40 -4.73 25.92 21.61
CA HIS A 40 -4.64 27.14 20.79
C HIS A 40 -5.95 27.93 20.70
N GLY A 41 -7.08 27.38 21.15
CA GLY A 41 -8.39 28.05 21.12
C GLY A 41 -9.00 28.24 19.73
N ASP A 42 -8.23 28.00 18.67
CA ASP A 42 -8.64 27.98 17.26
C ASP A 42 -8.01 26.78 16.56
N VAL A 43 -8.75 26.19 15.62
CA VAL A 43 -8.37 25.04 14.80
C VAL A 43 -7.46 25.47 13.64
N LYS A 44 -7.49 26.75 13.25
CA LYS A 44 -6.81 27.28 12.05
C LYS A 44 -5.30 27.45 12.16
N SER A 45 -4.75 27.54 13.37
CA SER A 45 -3.31 27.73 13.61
C SER A 45 -2.56 26.41 13.82
N CYS A 46 -3.24 25.27 13.71
CA CYS A 46 -2.68 23.97 14.05
C CYS A 46 -1.97 23.33 12.83
N GLU A 47 -0.67 23.55 12.69
CA GLU A 47 0.20 22.94 11.65
C GLU A 47 0.19 21.39 11.64
N MET A 48 -0.31 20.77 12.71
CA MET A 48 -0.38 19.31 12.83
C MET A 48 -1.33 18.68 11.80
N TYR A 49 -2.36 19.42 11.35
CA TYR A 49 -3.24 18.97 10.27
C TYR A 49 -2.53 18.76 8.94
N ASP A 50 -1.66 19.70 8.58
CA ASP A 50 -0.89 19.61 7.34
C ASP A 50 0.07 18.43 7.41
N SER A 51 0.75 18.25 8.54
CA SER A 51 1.65 17.13 8.76
C SER A 51 0.95 15.77 8.63
N VAL A 52 -0.23 15.60 9.23
CA VAL A 52 -1.03 14.36 9.13
C VAL A 52 -1.49 14.10 7.70
N ASN A 53 -1.89 15.14 6.97
CA ASN A 53 -2.27 15.02 5.57
C ASN A 53 -1.07 14.60 4.70
N TYR A 54 0.08 15.27 4.83
CA TYR A 54 1.29 14.91 4.07
C TYR A 54 1.73 13.47 4.34
N GLN A 55 1.70 13.02 5.60
CA GLN A 55 2.03 11.64 5.95
C GLN A 55 1.05 10.63 5.34
N THR A 56 -0.25 10.94 5.33
CA THR A 56 -1.26 10.08 4.72
C THR A 56 -1.05 9.97 3.21
N TYR A 57 -0.78 11.08 2.52
CA TYR A 57 -0.50 11.06 1.08
C TYR A 57 0.77 10.28 0.73
N LEU A 58 1.84 10.42 1.53
CA LEU A 58 3.04 9.61 1.36
C LEU A 58 2.77 8.12 1.58
N ALA A 59 2.00 7.76 2.62
CA ALA A 59 1.62 6.38 2.88
C ALA A 59 0.79 5.78 1.73
N LEU A 60 -0.20 6.52 1.22
CA LEU A 60 -0.99 6.10 0.05
C LEU A 60 -0.12 5.97 -1.21
N GLY A 61 0.88 6.84 -1.38
CA GLY A 61 1.85 6.74 -2.47
C GLY A 61 2.65 5.44 -2.43
N ILE A 62 3.18 5.06 -1.26
CA ILE A 62 3.91 3.80 -1.06
C ILE A 62 3.02 2.60 -1.37
N VAL A 63 1.77 2.61 -0.89
CA VAL A 63 0.81 1.55 -1.19
C VAL A 63 0.47 1.49 -2.68
N GLY A 64 0.37 2.63 -3.34
CA GLY A 64 0.19 2.71 -4.80
C GLY A 64 1.30 1.98 -5.56
N VAL A 65 2.56 2.18 -5.16
CA VAL A 65 3.71 1.47 -5.73
C VAL A 65 3.61 -0.04 -5.49
N LEU A 66 3.23 -0.47 -4.28
CA LEU A 66 3.00 -1.89 -3.97
C LEU A 66 1.90 -2.50 -4.84
N ILE A 67 0.80 -1.80 -5.08
CA ILE A 67 -0.27 -2.28 -5.96
C ILE A 67 0.25 -2.44 -7.39
N ILE A 68 1.03 -1.49 -7.91
CA ILE A 68 1.62 -1.57 -9.24
C ILE A 68 2.52 -2.81 -9.36
N PHE A 69 3.41 -3.05 -8.39
CA PHE A 69 4.26 -4.24 -8.38
C PHE A 69 3.46 -5.54 -8.22
N GLY A 70 2.39 -5.53 -7.42
CA GLY A 70 1.52 -6.68 -7.23
C GLY A 70 0.82 -7.06 -8.53
N LEU A 71 0.26 -6.07 -9.23
CA LEU A 71 -0.33 -6.24 -10.56
C LEU A 71 0.71 -6.72 -11.57
N PHE A 72 1.89 -6.11 -11.58
CA PHE A 72 2.98 -6.52 -12.47
C PHE A 72 3.32 -8.02 -12.31
N LEU A 73 3.41 -8.51 -11.07
CA LEU A 73 3.69 -9.93 -10.79
C LEU A 73 2.53 -10.86 -11.21
N ILE A 74 1.28 -10.42 -11.10
CA ILE A 74 0.11 -11.17 -11.59
C ILE A 74 0.15 -11.33 -13.11
N PHE A 75 0.56 -10.27 -13.83
CA PHE A 75 0.65 -10.27 -15.29
C PHE A 75 1.96 -10.85 -15.83
N SER A 76 2.97 -11.08 -14.98
CA SER A 76 4.25 -11.65 -15.40
C SER A 76 4.08 -13.13 -15.75
N LYS A 77 4.47 -13.50 -16.98
CA LYS A 77 4.37 -14.89 -17.47
C LYS A 77 5.12 -15.86 -16.53
N PRO A 78 4.60 -17.08 -16.31
CA PRO A 78 5.32 -18.11 -15.59
C PRO A 78 6.61 -18.44 -16.35
N ASN A 79 7.72 -18.59 -15.64
CA ASN A 79 8.98 -19.06 -16.21
C ASN A 79 8.73 -20.40 -16.91
N GLU A 80 8.71 -20.40 -18.24
CA GLU A 80 8.53 -21.59 -19.04
C GLU A 80 9.62 -22.58 -18.66
N LYS A 81 9.23 -23.72 -18.06
CA LYS A 81 10.14 -24.84 -17.90
C LYS A 81 10.56 -25.23 -19.33
N VAL A 82 11.81 -25.01 -19.68
CA VAL A 82 12.37 -25.50 -20.94
C VAL A 82 12.26 -27.02 -20.90
N VAL A 83 11.18 -27.57 -21.47
CA VAL A 83 11.03 -29.01 -21.64
C VAL A 83 11.96 -29.39 -22.78
N VAL A 84 13.22 -29.67 -22.44
CA VAL A 84 14.18 -30.25 -23.38
C VAL A 84 13.68 -31.66 -23.71
N LYS A 85 12.85 -31.80 -24.75
CA LYS A 85 12.54 -33.10 -25.33
C LYS A 85 13.85 -33.65 -25.89
N LYS A 86 14.46 -34.63 -25.21
CA LYS A 86 15.54 -35.43 -25.80
C LYS A 86 14.94 -36.22 -26.97
N ILE A 87 15.32 -35.84 -28.18
CA ILE A 87 15.03 -36.61 -29.39
C ILE A 87 15.87 -37.90 -29.28
N LYS A 88 15.23 -39.06 -29.39
CA LYS A 88 15.90 -40.36 -29.41
C LYS A 88 16.62 -40.49 -30.75
N GLU A 89 17.95 -40.44 -30.75
CA GLU A 89 18.75 -40.79 -31.92
C GLU A 89 18.58 -42.30 -32.22
N ARG A 90 18.58 -42.62 -33.52
CA ARG A 90 18.30 -43.95 -34.08
C ARG A 90 19.32 -45.00 -33.65
#